data_AF-A0A533ULA2-F1
#
_entry.id   AF-A0A533ULA2-F1
#
_cell.length_a   1.000
_cell.length_b   1.000
_cell.length_c   1.000
_cell.angle_alpha   90.00
_cell.angle_beta   90.00
_cell.angle_gamma   90.00
#
_symmetry.space_group_name_H-M   'P 1'
#
loop_
_entity.id
_entity.type
_entity.pdbx_description
1 polymer ?
#
loop_
_entity_poly.entity_id
_entity_poly.type
_entity_poly.pdbx_seq_one_letter_code
_entity_poly.pdbx_strand_id
1 'polypeptide(L)'
;MSNDELDRLLARAHKDVTLFDYNGTKVPCIILEEKRFDNIMKTIAGKPVSVETNLNILQDGLGHVFVDVSLNFSQVGMVEKLLLYANDFFEFFEALAGSSMLALSSPHSEYGKSNVFMIQLPKPERAMNALEIIKKGLKK
;
A
#
# COMPACT_ATOMS: atom_id res chain seq x y z
N MET A 1 -22.22 6.00 0.58
CA MET A 1 -21.63 5.98 -0.77
C MET A 1 -22.76 5.72 -1.75
N SER A 2 -22.85 6.45 -2.86
CA SER A 2 -23.82 6.08 -3.92
C SER A 2 -23.26 4.93 -4.77
N ASN A 3 -24.12 4.21 -5.50
CA ASN A 3 -23.66 3.15 -6.42
C ASN A 3 -22.68 3.71 -7.47
N ASP A 4 -22.98 4.88 -8.04
CA ASP A 4 -22.09 5.55 -9.00
C ASP A 4 -20.72 5.88 -8.40
N GLU A 5 -20.67 6.24 -7.11
CA GLU A 5 -19.43 6.50 -6.40
C GLU A 5 -18.66 5.20 -6.15
N LEU A 6 -19.34 4.14 -5.73
CA LEU A 6 -18.75 2.82 -5.54
C LEU A 6 -18.11 2.30 -6.82
N ASP A 7 -18.81 2.35 -7.95
CA ASP A 7 -18.31 1.90 -9.25
C ASP A 7 -17.06 2.69 -9.68
N ARG A 8 -17.05 4.01 -9.43
CA ARG A 8 -15.87 4.85 -9.68
C ARG A 8 -14.68 4.47 -8.81
N LEU A 9 -14.90 4.16 -7.54
CA LEU A 9 -13.84 3.72 -6.63
C LEU A 9 -13.28 2.35 -7.02
N LEU A 10 -14.15 1.41 -7.38
CA LEU A 10 -13.76 0.08 -7.87
C LEU A 10 -12.96 0.17 -9.17
N ALA A 11 -13.38 1.02 -10.11
CA ALA A 11 -12.71 1.19 -11.40
C ALA A 11 -11.28 1.75 -11.27
N ARG A 12 -11.01 2.59 -10.26
CA ARG A 12 -9.69 3.19 -10.01
C ARG A 12 -8.84 2.44 -8.98
N ALA A 13 -9.41 1.42 -8.32
CA ALA A 13 -8.70 0.67 -7.29
C ALA A 13 -7.53 -0.09 -7.93
N HIS A 14 -6.36 0.04 -7.31
CA HIS A 14 -5.16 -0.70 -7.67
C HIS A 14 -5.34 -2.17 -7.30
N LYS A 15 -5.02 -3.06 -8.24
CA LYS A 15 -5.32 -4.50 -8.13
C LYS A 15 -4.06 -5.36 -7.93
N ASP A 16 -2.90 -4.85 -8.34
CA ASP A 16 -1.68 -5.62 -8.34
C ASP A 16 -0.97 -5.48 -6.99
N VAL A 17 -1.41 -6.32 -6.03
CA VAL A 17 -0.79 -6.48 -4.72
C VAL A 17 -0.49 -7.94 -4.45
N THR A 18 0.51 -8.21 -3.63
CA THR A 18 0.92 -9.56 -3.26
C THR A 18 1.52 -9.59 -1.86
N LEU A 19 1.89 -10.79 -1.38
CA LEU A 19 2.65 -11.00 -0.16
C LEU A 19 4.03 -11.54 -0.53
N PHE A 20 5.07 -10.85 -0.06
CA PHE A 20 6.46 -11.21 -0.24
C PHE A 20 7.00 -11.85 1.05
N ASP A 21 7.63 -13.02 0.96
CA ASP A 21 8.31 -13.64 2.11
C ASP A 21 9.69 -13.01 2.30
N TYR A 22 9.87 -12.34 3.44
CA TYR A 22 11.15 -11.80 3.86
C TYR A 22 11.60 -12.49 5.16
N ASN A 23 12.52 -13.44 5.04
CA ASN A 23 13.08 -14.21 6.16
C ASN A 23 12.00 -14.89 7.03
N GLY A 24 10.97 -15.47 6.40
CA GLY A 24 9.84 -16.12 7.08
C GLY A 24 8.75 -15.16 7.55
N THR A 25 8.89 -13.86 7.30
CA THR A 25 7.88 -12.84 7.59
C THR A 25 7.15 -12.45 6.30
N LYS A 26 5.83 -12.59 6.27
CA LYS A 26 5.01 -12.10 5.15
C LYS A 26 4.95 -10.57 5.18
N VAL A 27 5.44 -9.95 4.12
CA VAL A 27 5.44 -8.51 3.91
C VAL A 27 4.47 -8.16 2.78
N PRO A 28 3.52 -7.25 2.99
CA PRO A 28 2.64 -6.78 1.92
C PRO A 28 3.44 -6.06 0.85
N CYS A 29 3.15 -6.33 -0.41
CA CYS A 29 3.84 -5.75 -1.55
C CYS A 29 2.84 -5.16 -2.55
N ILE A 30 3.06 -3.91 -2.95
CA ILE A 30 2.33 -3.26 -4.03
C ILE A 30 3.19 -3.33 -5.29
N ILE A 31 2.65 -3.91 -6.34
CA ILE A 31 3.30 -3.99 -7.65
C ILE A 31 2.86 -2.77 -8.44
N LEU A 32 3.81 -1.88 -8.75
CA LEU A 32 3.60 -0.68 -9.53
C LEU A 32 3.95 -0.92 -11.00
N GLU A 33 3.37 -0.11 -11.89
CA GLU A 33 3.83 -0.03 -13.27
C GLU A 33 5.33 0.30 -13.31
N GLU A 34 6.06 -0.35 -14.21
CA GLU A 34 7.53 -0.24 -14.35
C GLU A 34 8.02 1.21 -14.39
N LYS A 35 7.47 2.03 -15.29
CA LYS A 35 7.82 3.45 -15.39
C LYS A 35 7.60 4.21 -14.08
N ARG A 36 6.55 3.85 -13.33
CA ARG A 36 6.17 4.50 -12.08
C ARG A 36 7.16 4.12 -10.98
N PHE A 37 7.51 2.84 -10.88
CA PHE A 37 8.55 2.34 -9.97
C PHE A 37 9.93 2.92 -10.29
N ASP A 38 10.35 2.90 -11.56
CA ASP A 38 11.65 3.44 -11.98
C ASP A 38 11.78 4.94 -11.68
N ASN A 39 10.71 5.70 -11.87
CA ASN A 39 10.67 7.11 -11.50
C ASN A 39 10.88 7.31 -9.99
N ILE A 40 10.25 6.49 -9.15
CA ILE A 40 10.46 6.50 -7.69
C ILE A 40 11.93 6.21 -7.40
N MET A 41 12.47 5.11 -7.91
CA MET A 41 13.83 4.66 -7.66
C MET A 41 14.87 5.68 -8.10
N LYS A 42 14.71 6.26 -9.30
CA LYS A 42 15.57 7.31 -9.83
C LYS A 42 15.52 8.58 -8.98
N THR A 43 14.34 8.93 -8.44
CA THR A 43 14.16 10.14 -7.63
C THR A 43 14.86 10.04 -6.28
N ILE A 44 14.83 8.86 -5.66
CA ILE A 44 15.42 8.59 -4.33
C ILE A 44 16.89 8.15 -4.40
N ALA A 45 17.39 7.74 -5.57
CA ALA A 45 18.76 7.28 -5.74
C ALA A 45 19.79 8.31 -5.23
N GLY A 46 20.70 7.86 -4.36
CA GLY A 46 21.77 8.69 -3.81
C GLY A 46 21.33 9.74 -2.78
N LYS A 47 20.05 9.72 -2.35
CA LYS A 47 19.51 10.63 -1.33
C LYS A 47 19.10 9.86 -0.09
N PRO A 48 19.13 10.47 1.11
CA PRO A 48 18.51 9.85 2.27
C PRO A 48 17.00 9.74 2.01
N VAL A 49 16.42 8.60 2.39
CA VAL A 49 15.01 8.30 2.11
C VAL A 49 14.27 8.21 3.43
N SER A 50 13.23 9.03 3.56
CA SER A 50 12.26 8.94 4.64
C SER A 50 10.88 8.91 4.02
N VAL A 51 10.13 7.84 4.30
CA VAL A 51 8.80 7.62 3.74
C VAL A 51 7.78 7.64 4.86
N GLU A 52 6.91 8.64 4.85
CA GLU A 52 5.75 8.66 5.73
C GLU A 52 4.59 7.94 5.05
N THR A 53 4.13 6.86 5.66
CA THR A 53 3.00 6.06 5.17
C THR A 53 1.73 6.45 5.92
N ASN A 54 0.68 6.80 5.18
CA ASN A 54 -0.65 7.13 5.71
C ASN A 54 -1.70 6.21 5.08
N LEU A 55 -2.59 5.67 5.92
CA LEU A 55 -3.70 4.82 5.51
C LEU A 55 -5.00 5.56 5.82
N ASN A 56 -5.71 6.01 4.79
CA ASN A 56 -7.01 6.66 4.94
C ASN A 56 -8.11 5.67 4.55
N ILE A 57 -9.01 5.36 5.48
CA ILE A 57 -10.04 4.33 5.29
C ILE A 57 -11.34 5.01 4.90
N LEU A 58 -11.92 4.57 3.79
CA LEU A 58 -13.22 4.97 3.28
C LEU A 58 -14.14 3.75 3.38
N GLN A 59 -15.20 3.83 4.18
CA GLN A 59 -16.21 2.77 4.27
C GLN A 59 -17.60 3.34 4.07
N ASP A 60 -18.48 2.57 3.43
CA ASP A 60 -19.85 3.00 3.14
C ASP A 60 -20.88 2.53 4.17
N GLY A 61 -20.48 1.65 5.10
CA GLY A 61 -21.36 1.05 6.11
C GLY A 61 -22.16 -0.17 5.61
N LEU A 62 -21.98 -0.57 4.35
CA LEU A 62 -22.62 -1.73 3.70
C LEU A 62 -21.62 -2.86 3.42
N GLY A 63 -20.43 -2.79 4.01
CA GLY A 63 -19.40 -3.81 3.85
C GLY A 63 -18.32 -3.43 2.84
N HIS A 64 -18.43 -2.33 2.10
CA HIS A 64 -17.38 -1.90 1.17
C HIS A 64 -16.35 -1.02 1.89
N VAL A 65 -15.09 -1.46 1.87
CA VAL A 65 -13.97 -0.76 2.51
C VAL A 65 -12.88 -0.51 1.49
N PHE A 66 -12.54 0.76 1.31
CA PHE A 66 -11.37 1.20 0.54
C PHE A 66 -10.32 1.81 1.46
N VAL A 67 -9.06 1.68 1.07
CA VAL A 67 -7.93 2.27 1.78
C VAL A 67 -7.09 3.06 0.79
N ASP A 68 -7.04 4.37 0.97
CA ASP A 68 -6.11 5.24 0.26
C ASP A 68 -4.76 5.21 0.99
N VAL A 69 -3.80 4.53 0.38
CA VAL A 69 -2.42 4.40 0.83
C VAL A 69 -1.61 5.53 0.22
N SER A 70 -1.14 6.44 1.08
CA SER A 70 -0.32 7.58 0.70
C SER A 70 1.09 7.42 1.23
N LEU A 71 2.06 7.40 0.33
CA LEU A 71 3.49 7.31 0.61
C LEU A 71 4.16 8.65 0.32
N ASN A 72 4.51 9.39 1.37
CA ASN A 72 5.14 10.69 1.25
C ASN A 72 6.66 10.55 1.44
N PHE A 73 7.40 10.70 0.35
CA PHE A 73 8.85 10.68 0.33
C PHE A 73 9.36 12.08 0.68
N SER A 74 9.41 12.37 1.98
CA SER A 74 9.47 13.73 2.52
C SER A 74 10.70 14.53 2.06
N GLN A 75 11.83 13.86 1.85
CA GLN A 75 13.07 14.52 1.45
C GLN A 75 13.12 14.92 -0.04
N VAL A 76 12.26 14.33 -0.87
CA VAL A 76 12.25 14.55 -2.33
C VAL A 76 10.95 15.20 -2.82
N GLY A 77 10.03 15.54 -1.90
CA GLY A 77 8.78 16.22 -2.23
C GLY A 77 7.84 15.42 -3.13
N MET A 78 7.97 14.08 -3.12
CA MET A 78 7.18 13.18 -3.94
C MET A 78 6.13 12.47 -3.08
N VAL A 79 4.88 12.44 -3.54
CA VAL A 79 3.79 11.71 -2.89
C VAL A 79 3.20 10.71 -3.87
N GLU A 80 3.22 9.45 -3.49
CA GLU A 80 2.59 8.36 -4.23
C GLU A 80 1.30 7.95 -3.54
N LYS A 81 0.20 7.84 -4.30
CA LYS A 81 -1.12 7.48 -3.78
C LYS A 81 -1.71 6.31 -4.54
N LEU A 82 -2.24 5.35 -3.79
CA LEU A 82 -2.84 4.12 -4.30
C LEU A 82 -4.13 3.85 -3.53
N LEU A 83 -5.21 3.58 -4.26
CA LEU A 83 -6.46 3.15 -3.64
C LEU A 83 -6.56 1.64 -3.68
N LEU A 84 -6.70 0.99 -2.53
CA LEU A 84 -6.90 -0.45 -2.42
C LEU A 84 -8.32 -0.75 -1.99
N TYR A 85 -8.95 -1.75 -2.59
CA TYR A 85 -10.23 -2.27 -2.12
C TYR A 85 -9.96 -3.39 -1.11
N ALA A 86 -10.15 -3.10 0.18
CA ALA A 86 -9.71 -3.98 1.26
C ALA A 86 -10.50 -5.28 1.37
N ASN A 87 -11.70 -5.32 0.80
CA ASN A 87 -12.48 -6.54 0.68
C ASN A 87 -11.74 -7.64 -0.09
N ASP A 88 -10.98 -7.27 -1.12
CA ASP A 88 -10.23 -8.23 -1.94
C ASP A 88 -8.85 -8.55 -1.33
N PHE A 89 -8.33 -7.67 -0.48
CA PHE A 89 -6.94 -7.71 -0.02
C PHE A 89 -6.81 -7.66 1.51
N PHE A 90 -7.70 -8.31 2.24
CA PHE A 90 -7.65 -8.28 3.71
C PHE A 90 -6.32 -8.82 4.28
N GLU A 91 -5.81 -9.93 3.73
CA GLU A 91 -4.52 -10.52 4.16
C GLU A 91 -3.33 -9.56 3.96
N PHE A 92 -3.40 -8.67 2.97
CA PHE A 92 -2.39 -7.62 2.76
C PHE A 92 -2.33 -6.69 3.98
N PHE A 93 -3.48 -6.26 4.50
CA PHE A 93 -3.53 -5.38 5.67
C PHE A 93 -3.16 -6.11 6.97
N GLU A 94 -3.47 -7.42 7.07
CA GLU A 94 -2.98 -8.25 8.18
C GLU A 94 -1.46 -8.34 8.17
N ALA A 95 -0.86 -8.62 7.01
CA ALA A 95 0.58 -8.65 6.84
C ALA A 95 1.22 -7.26 7.11
N LEU A 96 0.57 -6.16 6.70
CA LEU A 96 1.04 -4.80 6.99
C LEU A 96 1.10 -4.52 8.50
N ALA A 97 0.04 -4.87 9.22
CA ALA A 97 -0.02 -4.70 10.66
C ALA A 97 0.99 -5.62 11.39
N GLY A 98 1.11 -6.87 10.95
CA GLY A 98 1.99 -7.87 11.58
C GLY A 98 3.48 -7.63 11.33
N SER A 99 3.85 -7.20 10.12
CA SER A 99 5.26 -6.98 9.75
C SER A 99 5.71 -5.54 9.99
N SER A 100 4.78 -4.57 10.01
CA SER A 100 5.09 -3.13 10.00
C SER A 100 6.04 -2.74 8.86
N MET A 101 5.98 -3.49 7.76
CA MET A 101 6.75 -3.28 6.55
C MET A 101 5.81 -3.24 5.35
N LEU A 102 6.19 -2.47 4.34
CA LEU A 102 5.52 -2.38 3.05
C LEU A 102 6.58 -2.46 1.95
N ALA A 103 6.37 -3.34 0.98
CA ALA A 103 7.21 -3.45 -0.18
C ALA A 103 6.56 -2.76 -1.39
N LEU A 104 7.36 -2.10 -2.21
CA LEU A 104 7.01 -1.69 -3.57
C LEU A 104 7.85 -2.50 -4.54
N SER A 105 7.27 -2.94 -5.65
CA SER A 105 7.99 -3.62 -6.72
C SER A 105 7.48 -3.22 -8.08
N SER A 106 8.14 -3.68 -9.15
CA SER A 106 7.59 -3.67 -10.50
C SER A 106 7.63 -5.08 -11.11
N PRO A 107 6.77 -5.39 -12.10
CA PRO A 107 6.76 -6.70 -12.77
C PRO A 107 8.11 -7.03 -13.42
N HIS A 108 8.72 -6.01 -14.02
CA HIS A 108 10.03 -6.01 -14.66
C HIS A 108 10.70 -4.70 -14.24
N SER A 109 11.92 -4.73 -13.71
CA SER A 109 12.71 -3.52 -13.40
C SER A 109 14.12 -3.71 -13.91
N GLU A 110 14.68 -2.63 -14.47
CA GLU A 110 16.05 -2.58 -14.97
C GLU A 110 17.09 -2.37 -13.84
N TYR A 111 16.63 -2.12 -12.60
CA TYR A 111 17.48 -1.80 -11.44
C TYR A 111 17.49 -2.90 -10.37
N GLY A 112 18.42 -3.85 -10.48
CA GLY A 112 18.78 -4.82 -9.43
C GLY A 112 18.18 -6.23 -9.60
N LYS A 113 18.78 -7.24 -8.94
CA LYS A 113 18.31 -8.65 -8.99
C LYS A 113 17.11 -8.93 -8.06
N SER A 114 16.74 -7.96 -7.24
CA SER A 114 15.62 -8.01 -6.29
C SER A 114 14.88 -6.67 -6.41
N ASN A 115 13.88 -6.61 -7.29
CA ASN A 115 13.15 -5.39 -7.67
C ASN A 115 12.16 -4.94 -6.58
N VAL A 116 12.62 -4.85 -5.34
CA VAL A 116 11.77 -4.56 -4.18
C VAL A 116 12.36 -3.40 -3.37
N PHE A 117 11.58 -2.34 -3.24
CA PHE A 117 11.86 -1.24 -2.33
C PHE A 117 11.06 -1.44 -1.04
N MET A 118 11.77 -1.66 0.07
CA MET A 118 11.13 -1.95 1.35
C MET A 118 11.04 -0.70 2.23
N ILE A 119 9.85 -0.45 2.75
CA ILE A 119 9.51 0.67 3.61
C ILE A 119 9.15 0.11 4.97
N GLN A 120 9.86 0.54 6.01
CA GLN A 120 9.46 0.25 7.38
C GLN A 120 8.52 1.35 7.88
N LEU A 121 7.38 0.97 8.44
CA LEU A 121 6.43 1.93 8.99
C LEU A 121 6.99 2.46 10.33
N PRO A 122 7.14 3.78 10.50
CA PRO A 122 7.70 4.35 11.73
C PRO A 122 6.76 4.21 12.94
N LYS A 123 5.48 3.94 12.69
CA LYS A 123 4.40 3.88 13.69
C LYS A 123 3.56 2.61 13.48
N PRO A 124 4.02 1.44 13.95
CA PRO A 124 3.36 0.14 13.75
C PRO A 124 1.91 0.13 14.25
N GLU A 125 1.62 0.88 15.32
CA GLU A 125 0.28 1.03 15.90
C GLU A 125 -0.74 1.61 14.92
N ARG A 126 -0.30 2.43 13.95
CA ARG A 126 -1.20 2.98 12.92
C ARG A 126 -1.68 1.88 11.98
N ALA A 127 -0.83 0.93 11.63
CA ALA A 127 -1.21 -0.20 10.79
C ALA A 127 -2.16 -1.15 11.54
N MET A 128 -1.92 -1.41 12.82
CA MET A 128 -2.82 -2.20 13.66
C MET A 128 -4.20 -1.55 13.81
N ASN A 129 -4.24 -0.25 14.11
CA ASN A 129 -5.50 0.49 14.21
C ASN A 129 -6.27 0.52 12.89
N ALA A 130 -5.56 0.68 11.77
CA ALA A 130 -6.17 0.63 10.45
C ALA A 130 -6.80 -0.75 10.17
N LEU A 131 -6.10 -1.84 10.48
CA LEU A 131 -6.60 -3.21 10.33
C LEU A 131 -7.90 -3.43 11.13
N GLU A 132 -7.96 -2.96 12.37
CA GLU A 132 -9.16 -3.10 13.20
C GLU A 132 -10.36 -2.33 12.63
N ILE A 133 -10.14 -1.14 12.05
CA ILE A 133 -11.20 -0.38 11.38
C ILE A 133 -11.67 -1.13 10.12
N ILE A 134 -10.74 -1.61 9.29
CA ILE A 134 -11.05 -2.39 8.08
C ILE A 134 -11.89 -3.62 8.45
N LYS A 135 -11.42 -4.41 9.43
CA LYS A 135 -12.10 -5.62 9.90
C LYS A 135 -13.51 -5.35 10.39
N LYS A 136 -13.76 -4.21 11.04
CA LYS A 136 -15.11 -3.80 11.46
C LYS A 136 -15.98 -3.38 10.28
N GLY A 137 -15.40 -2.67 9.30
CA GLY A 137 -16.10 -2.25 8.09
C GLY A 137 -16.55 -3.43 7.23
N LEU A 138 -15.74 -4.48 7.12
CA LEU A 138 -16.04 -5.68 6.33
C LEU A 138 -17.13 -6.58 6.93
N LYS A 139 -17.45 -6.45 8.23
CA LYS A 139 -18.42 -7.30 8.94
C LYS A 139 -19.87 -6.78 8.87
N LYS A 140 -20.16 -5.89 7.93
CA LYS A 140 -21.45 -5.22 7.81
C LYS A 140 -22.39 -5.91 6.83
#